data_AF-A0AAV0WAP8-F1
#
_entry.id   AF-A0AAV0WAP8-F1
#
_cell.length_a   1.000
_cell.length_b   1.000
_cell.length_c   1.000
_cell.angle_alpha   90.00
_cell.angle_beta   90.00
_cell.angle_gamma   90.00
#
_symmetry.space_group_name_H-M   'P 1'
#
loop_
_entity.id
_entity.type
_entity.pdbx_description
1 polymer ?
#
loop_
_entity_poly.entity_id
_entity_poly.type
_entity_poly.pdbx_seq_one_letter_code
_entity_poly.pdbx_strand_id
1 'polypeptide(L)'
;MCVSTGTPTEEIDECWSMIHAEAPVNENLMKRMDYFVDTYLNNDACMFDRKIWNHFNTDKTLTTNHLEGWHAALNRSINRPKPNIFLLINEIKNQQQNFELDIAAQ
;
A
#
# COMPACT_ATOMS: atom_id res chain seq x y z
N MET A 1 -6.93 -7.89 -5.20
CA MET A 1 -6.36 -7.36 -3.93
C MET A 1 -7.45 -6.95 -2.94
N CYS A 2 -8.51 -6.21 -3.32
CA CYS A 2 -9.48 -5.70 -2.33
C CYS A 2 -10.30 -6.76 -1.57
N VAL A 3 -10.56 -7.93 -2.17
CA VAL A 3 -11.32 -9.00 -1.50
C VAL A 3 -10.46 -9.64 -0.41
N SER A 4 -9.22 -10.02 -0.73
CA SER A 4 -8.31 -10.73 0.17
C SER A 4 -7.79 -9.88 1.35
N THR A 5 -7.78 -8.56 1.22
CA THR A 5 -7.29 -7.64 2.28
C THR A 5 -8.21 -7.58 3.50
N GLY A 6 -9.50 -7.94 3.34
CA GLY A 6 -10.50 -7.92 4.40
C GLY A 6 -11.02 -9.30 4.79
N THR A 7 -10.33 -10.37 4.38
CA THR A 7 -10.70 -11.76 4.68
C THR A 7 -9.90 -12.25 5.88
N PRO A 8 -10.48 -13.04 6.81
CA PRO A 8 -9.72 -13.78 7.82
C PRO A 8 -8.53 -14.49 7.19
N THR A 9 -7.37 -14.48 7.85
CA THR A 9 -6.12 -14.95 7.22
C THR A 9 -6.20 -16.44 6.84
N GLU A 10 -6.99 -17.19 7.61
CA GLU A 10 -7.28 -18.61 7.43
C GLU A 10 -8.15 -18.90 6.21
N GLU A 11 -8.98 -17.94 5.78
CA GLU A 11 -9.93 -18.08 4.67
C GLU A 11 -9.39 -17.56 3.34
N ILE A 12 -8.22 -16.91 3.35
CA ILE A 12 -7.61 -16.31 2.14
C ILE A 12 -7.36 -17.36 1.04
N ASP A 13 -6.92 -18.56 1.41
CA ASP A 13 -6.61 -19.63 0.45
C ASP A 13 -7.87 -20.19 -0.22
N GLU A 14 -8.95 -20.33 0.56
CA GLU A 14 -10.26 -20.74 0.04
C GLU A 14 -10.84 -19.67 -0.89
N CYS A 15 -10.81 -18.40 -0.46
CA CYS A 15 -11.21 -17.27 -1.29
C CYS A 15 -10.43 -17.20 -2.60
N TRP A 16 -9.12 -17.43 -2.56
CA TRP A 16 -8.30 -17.47 -3.77
C TRP A 16 -8.70 -18.62 -4.69
N SER A 17 -8.96 -19.80 -4.14
CA SER A 17 -9.37 -20.99 -4.90
C SER A 17 -10.68 -20.75 -5.65
N MET A 18 -11.64 -20.06 -5.03
CA MET A 18 -12.90 -19.66 -5.68
C MET A 18 -12.64 -18.69 -6.85
N ILE A 19 -11.83 -17.64 -6.62
CA ILE A 19 -11.48 -16.66 -7.66
C ILE A 19 -10.80 -17.35 -8.84
N HIS A 20 -9.86 -18.26 -8.56
CA HIS A 20 -9.13 -18.99 -9.59
C HIS A 20 -10.06 -19.93 -10.39
N ALA A 21 -11.03 -20.57 -9.73
CA ALA A 21 -11.99 -21.46 -10.39
C ALA A 21 -12.95 -20.71 -11.34
N GLU A 22 -13.32 -19.48 -11.00
CA GLU A 22 -14.20 -18.64 -11.82
C GLU A 22 -13.45 -17.82 -12.87
N ALA A 23 -12.12 -17.75 -12.79
CA ALA A 23 -11.31 -16.95 -13.70
C ALA A 23 -11.37 -17.51 -15.14
N PRO A 24 -11.52 -16.65 -16.17
CA PRO A 24 -11.49 -17.09 -17.55
C PRO A 24 -10.10 -17.60 -17.95
N VAL A 25 -10.04 -18.65 -18.76
CA VAL A 25 -8.77 -19.18 -19.25
C VAL A 25 -8.14 -18.21 -20.23
N ASN A 26 -7.07 -17.54 -19.79
CA ASN A 26 -6.32 -16.59 -20.59
C ASN A 26 -4.85 -16.60 -20.14
N GLU A 27 -3.92 -16.74 -21.08
CA GLU A 27 -2.48 -16.87 -20.77
C GLU A 27 -1.92 -15.66 -20.01
N ASN A 28 -2.32 -14.44 -20.40
CA ASN A 28 -1.87 -13.23 -19.70
C ASN A 28 -2.48 -13.12 -18.30
N LEU A 29 -3.70 -13.64 -18.10
CA LEU A 29 -4.32 -13.69 -16.78
C LEU A 29 -3.61 -14.72 -15.90
N MET A 30 -3.34 -15.93 -16.42
CA MET A 30 -2.63 -16.98 -15.68
C MET A 30 -1.26 -16.49 -15.18
N LYS A 31 -0.47 -15.83 -16.04
CA LYS A 31 0.81 -15.21 -15.62
C LYS A 31 0.66 -14.20 -14.48
N ARG A 32 -0.44 -13.45 -14.45
CA ARG A 32 -0.73 -12.50 -13.35
C ARG A 32 -1.19 -13.21 -12.08
N MET A 33 -1.92 -14.31 -12.21
CA MET A 33 -2.35 -15.15 -11.09
C MET A 33 -1.15 -15.86 -10.46
N ASP A 34 -0.24 -16.40 -11.26
CA ASP A 34 1.02 -17.00 -10.79
C ASP A 34 1.86 -15.98 -10.03
N TYR A 35 2.05 -14.78 -10.62
CA TYR A 35 2.72 -13.68 -9.94
C TYR A 35 2.07 -13.33 -8.60
N PHE A 36 0.74 -13.29 -8.53
CA PHE A 36 0.04 -13.01 -7.28
C PHE A 36 0.30 -14.08 -6.22
N VAL A 37 0.27 -15.36 -6.61
CA VAL A 37 0.57 -16.47 -5.70
C VAL A 37 1.98 -16.35 -5.13
N ASP A 38 2.97 -16.18 -6.01
CA ASP A 38 4.38 -16.07 -5.64
C ASP A 38 4.69 -14.82 -4.81
N THR A 39 3.94 -13.74 -5.01
CA THR A 39 4.19 -12.48 -4.31
C THR A 39 3.48 -12.41 -2.96
N TYR A 40 2.26 -12.96 -2.84
CA TYR A 40 1.36 -12.68 -1.70
C TYR A 40 0.76 -13.89 -0.99
N LEU A 41 0.66 -15.07 -1.63
CA LEU A 41 -0.09 -16.21 -1.07
C LEU A 41 0.78 -17.36 -0.60
N ASN A 42 1.90 -17.62 -1.29
CA ASN A 42 2.76 -18.76 -1.01
C ASN A 42 3.40 -18.64 0.39
N ASN A 43 2.89 -19.38 1.38
CA ASN A 43 3.33 -19.24 2.77
C ASN A 43 4.83 -19.57 2.98
N ASP A 44 5.44 -20.35 2.09
CA ASP A 44 6.84 -20.78 2.23
C ASP A 44 7.83 -19.85 1.49
N ALA A 45 7.35 -19.08 0.51
CA ALA A 45 8.23 -18.33 -0.39
C ALA A 45 7.69 -16.96 -0.83
N CYS A 46 6.54 -16.50 -0.31
CA CYS A 46 5.98 -15.23 -0.72
C CYS A 46 6.87 -14.05 -0.33
N MET A 47 6.92 -13.06 -1.22
CA MET A 47 7.68 -11.84 -0.98
C MET A 47 7.09 -11.00 0.16
N PHE A 48 5.76 -11.02 0.32
CA PHE A 48 5.05 -10.26 1.35
C PHE A 48 4.13 -11.16 2.17
N ASP A 49 4.54 -11.40 3.43
CA ASP A 49 3.75 -12.14 4.43
C ASP A 49 2.36 -11.50 4.59
N ARG A 50 1.33 -12.34 4.78
CA ARG A 50 -0.07 -11.92 4.94
C ARG A 50 -0.26 -10.88 6.03
N LYS A 51 0.54 -10.92 7.11
CA LYS A 51 0.48 -9.93 8.21
C LYS A 51 0.91 -8.52 7.81
N ILE A 52 1.62 -8.36 6.69
CA ILE A 52 2.08 -7.06 6.19
C ILE A 52 0.96 -6.33 5.45
N TRP A 53 0.10 -7.08 4.73
CA TRP A 53 -0.89 -6.50 3.82
C TRP A 53 -2.34 -6.82 4.14
N ASN A 54 -2.62 -7.86 4.92
CA ASN A 54 -3.98 -8.18 5.36
C ASN A 54 -4.40 -7.20 6.47
N HIS A 55 -5.61 -6.68 6.32
CA HIS A 55 -6.20 -5.68 7.20
C HIS A 55 -7.48 -6.19 7.87
N PHE A 56 -7.76 -7.49 7.82
CA PHE A 56 -8.90 -8.07 8.51
C PHE A 56 -8.82 -7.76 10.00
N ASN A 57 -9.92 -7.24 10.54
CA ASN A 57 -10.03 -6.86 11.95
C ASN A 57 -8.96 -5.86 12.42
N THR A 58 -8.52 -4.95 11.54
CA THR A 58 -7.62 -3.84 11.91
C THR A 58 -8.38 -2.51 11.88
N ASP A 59 -8.17 -1.68 12.89
CA ASP A 59 -8.64 -0.27 12.90
C ASP A 59 -7.74 0.65 12.06
N LYS A 60 -6.82 0.07 11.27
CA LYS A 60 -5.88 0.81 10.44
C LYS A 60 -6.57 1.27 9.15
N THR A 61 -6.12 2.40 8.62
CA THR A 61 -6.63 2.94 7.35
C THR A 61 -6.44 1.93 6.22
N LEU A 62 -7.55 1.49 5.60
CA LEU A 62 -7.57 0.51 4.50
C LEU A 62 -7.02 1.07 3.17
N THR A 63 -6.68 2.36 3.13
CA THR A 63 -6.21 3.06 1.93
C THR A 63 -4.95 3.87 2.21
N THR A 64 -4.11 3.98 1.18
CA THR A 64 -2.93 4.85 1.16
C THR A 64 -3.27 6.31 0.82
N ASN A 65 -4.55 6.68 0.76
CA ASN A 65 -5.01 8.02 0.36
C ASN A 65 -4.36 9.14 1.17
N HIS A 66 -4.14 8.92 2.46
CA HIS A 66 -3.47 9.89 3.33
C HIS A 66 -2.01 10.11 2.92
N LEU A 67 -1.29 9.03 2.58
CA LEU A 67 0.09 9.07 2.11
C LEU A 67 0.19 9.68 0.70
N GLU A 68 -0.72 9.30 -0.20
CA GLU A 68 -0.84 9.87 -1.54
C GLU A 68 -1.14 11.38 -1.48
N GLY A 69 -2.06 11.78 -0.59
CA GLY A 69 -2.37 13.19 -0.34
C GLY A 69 -1.16 13.95 0.20
N TRP A 70 -0.43 13.38 1.15
CA TRP A 70 0.80 13.98 1.68
C TRP A 70 1.89 14.09 0.60
N HIS A 71 2.13 13.05 -0.19
CA HIS A 71 3.05 13.10 -1.33
C HIS A 71 2.65 14.15 -2.37
N ALA A 72 1.36 14.27 -2.69
CA ALA A 72 0.86 15.28 -3.60
C ALA A 72 1.09 16.71 -3.07
N ALA A 73 0.87 16.93 -1.76
CA ALA A 73 1.16 18.20 -1.10
C ALA A 73 2.67 18.51 -1.12
N LEU A 74 3.52 17.55 -0.75
CA LEU A 74 4.97 17.68 -0.77
C LEU A 74 5.49 18.05 -2.17
N ASN A 75 5.03 17.35 -3.20
CA ASN A 75 5.39 17.64 -4.58
C ASN A 75 4.98 19.06 -5.01
N ARG A 76 3.79 19.51 -4.57
CA ARG A 76 3.32 20.87 -4.82
C ARG A 76 4.17 21.92 -4.10
N SER A 77 4.58 21.66 -2.86
CA SER A 77 5.43 22.59 -2.10
C SER A 77 6.82 22.74 -2.71
N ILE A 78 7.45 21.63 -3.10
CA ILE A 78 8.78 21.65 -3.74
C ILE A 78 8.72 22.26 -5.14
N ASN A 79 7.62 22.05 -5.86
CA ASN A 79 7.33 22.59 -7.19
C ASN A 79 8.48 22.42 -8.20
N ARG A 80 9.16 21.27 -8.14
CA ARG A 80 10.22 20.90 -9.10
C ARG A 80 10.10 19.43 -9.52
N PRO A 81 10.15 19.11 -10.83
CA PRO A 81 10.04 17.73 -11.30
C PRO A 81 11.19 16.81 -10.85
N LYS A 82 12.38 17.36 -10.61
CA LYS A 82 13.58 16.62 -10.20
C LYS A 82 14.33 17.41 -9.12
N PRO A 83 13.82 17.46 -7.87
CA PRO A 83 14.50 18.15 -6.80
C PRO A 83 15.76 17.40 -6.41
N ASN A 84 16.83 18.13 -6.07
CA ASN A 84 17.97 17.52 -5.40
C ASN A 84 17.60 17.22 -3.93
N ILE A 85 18.38 16.35 -3.29
CA ILE A 85 18.11 15.89 -1.92
C ILE A 85 18.06 17.03 -0.89
N PHE A 86 18.81 18.11 -1.09
CA PHE A 86 18.83 19.24 -0.15
C PHE A 86 17.51 20.02 -0.16
N LEU A 87 16.88 20.16 -1.34
CA LEU A 87 15.56 20.79 -1.44
C LEU A 87 14.49 19.97 -0.71
N LEU A 88 14.53 18.65 -0.85
CA LEU A 88 13.63 17.75 -0.13
C LEU A 88 13.83 17.86 1.38
N ILE A 89 15.07 17.80 1.87
CA ILE A 89 15.39 17.93 3.30
C ILE A 89 14.89 19.27 3.84
N ASN A 90 15.10 20.36 3.11
CA ASN A 90 14.69 21.69 3.56
C ASN A 90 13.16 21.80 3.66
N GLU A 91 12.43 21.26 2.68
CA GLU A 91 10.97 21.27 2.72
C GLU A 91 10.41 20.43 3.87
N ILE A 92 10.98 19.26 4.12
CA ILE A 92 10.58 18.41 5.26
C ILE A 92 10.79 19.15 6.60
N LYS A 93 11.94 19.84 6.76
CA LYS A 93 12.20 20.65 7.96
C LYS A 93 11.20 21.80 8.12
N ASN A 94 10.84 22.47 7.02
CA ASN A 94 9.85 23.55 7.06
C ASN A 94 8.48 23.02 7.48
N GLN A 95 8.04 21.87 6.94
CA GLN A 95 6.77 21.26 7.32
C GLN A 95 6.76 20.85 8.80
N GLN A 96 7.85 20.27 9.29
CA GLN A 96 8.00 19.95 10.72
C GLN A 96 7.89 21.20 11.59
N GLN A 97 8.62 22.27 11.24
CA GLN A 97 8.60 23.51 12.00
C GLN A 97 7.20 24.14 12.04
N ASN A 98 6.48 24.17 10.92
CA ASN A 98 5.11 24.69 10.87
C ASN A 98 4.17 23.86 11.75
N PHE A 99 4.30 22.53 11.71
CA PHE A 99 3.50 21.65 12.57
C PHE A 99 3.76 21.89 14.06
N GLU A 100 5.03 22.07 14.46
CA GLU A 100 5.39 22.39 15.84
C GLU A 100 4.82 23.75 16.29
N LEU A 101 4.81 24.75 15.40
CA LEU A 101 4.19 26.05 15.66
C LEU A 101 2.66 25.94 15.82
N ASP A 102 2.01 25.16 14.97
CA ASP A 102 0.56 24.92 15.03
C ASP A 102 0.17 24.21 16.34
N ILE A 103 0.97 23.24 16.81
CA ILE A 103 0.76 22.59 18.11
C ILE A 103 0.93 23.60 19.25
N ALA A 104 1.97 24.42 19.21
CA ALA A 104 2.25 25.39 20.27
C ALA A 104 1.20 26.52 20.37
N ALA A 105 0.41 26.72 19.32
CA ALA A 105 -0.66 27.72 19.26
C ALA A 105 -2.04 27.20 19.73
N GLN A 106 -2.17 25.91 20.04
CA GLN A 106 -3.38 25.27 20.57
C GLN A 106 -3.40 25.26 22.10
#